data_AF-A0A7S2ZTP1-F1
#
_entry.id   AF-A0A7S2ZTP1-F1
#
_cell.length_a   1.000
_cell.length_b   1.000
_cell.length_c   1.000
_cell.angle_alpha   90.00
_cell.angle_beta   90.00
_cell.angle_gamma   90.00
#
_symmetry.space_group_name_H-M   'P 1'
#
loop_
_entity.id
_entity.type
_entity.pdbx_description
1 polymer ?
#
loop_
_entity_poly.entity_id
_entity_poly.type
_entity_poly.pdbx_seq_one_letter_code
_entity_poly.pdbx_strand_id
1 'polypeptide(L)'
;MEEQNAIEESWEDLPLFADEGNLKKVAKDEQVPEDMSDSFAMLSHLVYDEDTPAEVSDQLREKGNSQFKIGTKYSLKRAVEHYTKALELDDLEPEVKSLAYLNRAAAEMKLENFGKALADAKMAISLDSSNGKAYWRAAKAANSVGRWQEARDLASSGIILAREGSASIPLLKSEVEVAKKNLARDLEKVAAVQKKEEEKDNRVKQLSKILVERGLQIGPPLFSQQLKYSTQEPKINSDGSLSYPVLIVYPSYSGGDSDQVVQSDFIEDFHEMQALR
;
A
#
# COMPACT_ATOMS: atom_id res chain seq x y z
N MET A 1 -3.82 -20.40 -14.84
CA MET A 1 -4.01 -19.82 -13.49
C MET A 1 -3.46 -20.77 -12.43
N GLU A 2 -3.79 -22.06 -12.42
CA GLU A 2 -3.23 -23.02 -11.43
C GLU A 2 -1.70 -23.17 -11.50
N GLU A 3 -1.12 -23.23 -12.70
CA GLU A 3 0.34 -23.38 -12.87
C GLU A 3 1.14 -22.12 -12.45
N GLN A 4 0.55 -20.93 -12.63
CA GLN A 4 1.16 -19.66 -12.18
C GLN A 4 1.03 -19.48 -10.66
N ASN A 5 -0.10 -19.86 -10.07
CA ASN A 5 -0.28 -19.83 -8.62
C ASN A 5 0.65 -20.83 -7.91
N ALA A 6 0.88 -22.02 -8.48
CA ALA A 6 1.81 -22.99 -7.93
C ALA A 6 3.28 -22.51 -8.00
N ILE A 7 3.63 -21.77 -9.06
CA ILE A 7 4.93 -21.09 -9.15
C ILE A 7 4.99 -19.96 -8.11
N GLU A 8 3.95 -19.15 -7.96
CA GLU A 8 3.93 -18.05 -6.99
C GLU A 8 4.04 -18.53 -5.53
N GLU A 9 3.30 -19.57 -5.14
CA GLU A 9 3.43 -20.22 -3.82
C GLU A 9 4.82 -20.80 -3.62
N SER A 10 5.40 -21.44 -4.65
CA SER A 10 6.76 -21.97 -4.60
C SER A 10 7.79 -20.85 -4.39
N TRP A 11 7.64 -19.68 -5.01
CA TRP A 11 8.55 -18.54 -4.86
C TRP A 11 8.41 -17.82 -3.52
N GLU A 12 7.22 -17.85 -2.92
CA GLU A 12 6.98 -17.35 -1.56
C GLU A 12 7.55 -18.25 -0.47
N ASP A 13 7.53 -19.57 -0.68
CA ASP A 13 7.87 -20.60 0.32
C ASP A 13 9.26 -21.24 0.11
N LEU A 14 9.97 -20.87 -0.96
CA LEU A 14 11.32 -21.38 -1.27
C LEU A 14 12.34 -20.97 -0.18
N PRO A 15 13.05 -21.93 0.45
CA PRO A 15 14.15 -21.62 1.34
C PRO A 15 15.28 -20.85 0.63
N LEU A 16 15.97 -20.08 1.46
CA LEU A 16 16.75 -18.90 1.14
C LEU A 16 18.15 -19.17 0.60
N PHE A 17 18.24 -19.96 -0.46
CA PHE A 17 19.48 -20.20 -1.17
C PHE A 17 19.48 -19.39 -2.48
N ALA A 18 20.31 -18.35 -2.50
CA ALA A 18 20.82 -17.75 -3.71
C ALA A 18 22.09 -18.54 -4.08
N ASP A 19 22.14 -19.07 -5.30
CA ASP A 19 23.28 -19.69 -5.99
C ASP A 19 24.29 -20.48 -5.12
N GLU A 20 24.29 -21.81 -5.29
CA GLU A 20 25.41 -22.71 -4.96
C GLU A 20 26.64 -22.43 -5.86
N GLY A 21 27.11 -21.19 -5.88
CA GLY A 21 28.06 -20.70 -6.85
C GLY A 21 29.41 -20.29 -6.29
N ASN A 22 29.55 -19.95 -4.99
CA ASN A 22 30.85 -19.43 -4.52
C ASN A 22 31.18 -19.51 -3.02
N LEU A 23 30.72 -20.55 -2.30
CA LEU A 23 31.40 -20.99 -1.08
C LEU A 23 32.35 -22.15 -1.39
N LYS A 24 33.28 -21.94 -2.35
CA LYS A 24 34.41 -22.85 -2.54
C LYS A 24 35.56 -22.41 -1.65
N LYS A 25 35.78 -23.22 -0.60
CA LYS A 25 37.07 -23.63 -0.04
C LYS A 25 38.11 -22.51 0.17
N VAL A 26 38.20 -22.01 1.39
CA VAL A 26 39.45 -21.56 2.00
C VAL A 26 39.52 -22.25 3.37
N ALA A 27 39.95 -23.51 3.39
CA ALA A 27 41.32 -23.93 3.71
C ALA A 27 41.59 -23.98 5.22
N LYS A 28 41.66 -25.21 5.74
CA LYS A 28 42.71 -25.74 6.64
C LYS A 28 42.36 -27.21 6.92
N ASP A 29 42.74 -28.11 6.03
CA ASP A 29 43.92 -28.96 6.26
C ASP A 29 44.92 -28.37 7.26
N GLU A 30 44.77 -28.72 8.52
CA GLU A 30 45.84 -28.64 9.52
C GLU A 30 45.79 -29.94 10.31
N GLN A 31 46.70 -30.87 10.00
CA GLN A 31 46.87 -32.13 10.71
C GLN A 31 47.26 -31.81 12.16
N VAL A 32 46.36 -32.07 13.10
CA VAL A 32 46.63 -31.94 14.54
C VAL A 32 47.36 -33.21 15.01
N PRO A 33 48.55 -33.10 15.62
CA PRO A 33 49.22 -34.25 16.22
C PRO A 33 48.41 -34.83 17.39
N GLU A 34 48.32 -36.16 17.49
CA GLU A 34 47.46 -36.91 18.42
C GLU A 34 47.79 -36.79 19.92
N ASP A 35 48.87 -36.12 20.30
CA ASP A 35 49.31 -36.03 21.70
C ASP A 35 49.38 -34.59 22.18
N MET A 36 48.23 -33.98 22.49
CA MET A 36 48.15 -32.80 23.39
C MET A 36 46.75 -32.66 24.00
N SER A 37 46.58 -33.31 25.14
CA SER A 37 45.91 -32.84 26.37
C SER A 37 44.50 -32.26 26.26
N ASP A 38 43.57 -32.83 27.04
CA ASP A 38 42.24 -32.27 27.36
C ASP A 38 42.30 -30.79 27.81
N SER A 39 43.43 -30.36 28.38
CA SER A 39 43.65 -28.95 28.72
C SER A 39 43.90 -28.05 27.51
N PHE A 40 44.47 -28.54 26.40
CA PHE A 40 44.60 -27.78 25.15
C PHE A 40 43.27 -27.77 24.38
N ALA A 41 42.46 -28.83 24.44
CA ALA A 41 41.09 -28.83 23.93
C ALA A 41 40.18 -27.87 24.71
N MET A 42 40.33 -27.81 26.04
CA MET A 42 39.62 -26.87 26.91
C MET A 42 40.12 -25.42 26.75
N LEU A 43 41.42 -25.22 26.52
CA LEU A 43 41.99 -23.90 26.22
C LEU A 43 41.62 -23.43 24.80
N SER A 44 41.58 -24.35 23.84
CA SER A 44 41.03 -24.15 22.50
C SER A 44 39.58 -23.70 22.62
N HIS A 45 38.75 -24.41 23.36
CA HIS A 45 37.36 -24.03 23.61
C HIS A 45 37.22 -22.64 24.27
N LEU A 46 38.18 -22.22 25.11
CA LEU A 46 38.22 -20.89 25.74
C LEU A 46 38.81 -19.78 24.85
N VAL A 47 39.56 -20.13 23.80
CA VAL A 47 40.17 -19.20 22.83
C VAL A 47 39.29 -19.06 21.58
N TYR A 48 38.43 -20.02 21.29
CA TYR A 48 37.44 -20.01 20.21
C TYR A 48 36.04 -19.52 20.63
N ASP A 49 35.86 -18.98 21.84
CA ASP A 49 34.57 -18.44 22.32
C ASP A 49 34.17 -17.09 21.68
N GLU A 50 34.99 -16.53 20.80
CA GLU A 50 34.59 -15.41 19.93
C GLU A 50 34.26 -15.96 18.54
N ASP A 51 33.04 -16.50 18.38
CA ASP A 51 32.46 -16.76 17.06
C ASP A 51 32.66 -15.51 16.19
N THR A 52 33.18 -15.67 14.97
CA THR A 52 33.36 -14.52 14.08
C THR A 52 31.98 -13.88 13.78
N PRO A 53 31.88 -12.55 13.57
CA PRO A 53 30.61 -11.91 13.27
C PRO A 53 29.86 -12.56 12.09
N ALA A 54 30.59 -13.11 11.11
CA ALA A 54 30.03 -13.86 10.00
C ALA A 54 29.39 -15.19 10.42
N GLU A 55 30.04 -15.98 11.29
CA GLU A 55 29.50 -17.24 11.80
C GLU A 55 28.27 -17.01 12.69
N VAL A 56 28.29 -15.98 13.55
CA VAL A 56 27.12 -15.59 14.35
C VAL A 56 25.95 -15.18 13.45
N SER A 57 26.22 -14.41 12.38
CA SER A 57 25.22 -14.03 11.39
C SER A 57 24.61 -15.26 10.70
N ASP A 58 25.43 -16.24 10.32
CA ASP A 58 24.95 -17.46 9.67
C ASP A 58 24.09 -18.31 10.60
N GLN A 59 24.50 -18.48 11.87
CA GLN A 59 23.68 -19.17 12.87
C GLN A 59 22.33 -18.45 13.09
N LEU A 60 22.32 -17.12 13.16
CA LEU A 60 21.09 -16.32 13.31
C LEU A 60 20.20 -16.44 12.08
N ARG A 61 20.80 -16.44 10.89
CA ARG A 61 20.10 -16.65 9.61
C ARG A 61 19.44 -18.03 9.57
N GLU A 62 20.14 -19.09 9.98
CA GLU A 62 19.58 -20.44 10.04
C GLU A 62 18.44 -20.56 11.03
N LYS A 63 18.59 -19.98 12.23
CA LYS A 63 17.52 -19.89 13.23
C LYS A 63 16.30 -19.17 12.65
N GLY A 64 16.50 -18.02 11.99
CA GLY A 64 15.44 -17.29 11.29
C GLY A 64 14.76 -18.12 10.21
N ASN A 65 15.53 -18.81 9.36
CA ASN A 65 15.01 -19.68 8.30
C ASN A 65 14.19 -20.84 8.86
N SER A 66 14.62 -21.43 9.98
CA SER A 66 13.88 -22.51 10.65
C SER A 66 12.51 -22.03 11.14
N GLN A 67 12.45 -20.84 11.73
CA GLN A 67 11.22 -20.23 12.22
C GLN A 67 10.31 -19.77 11.07
N PHE A 68 10.89 -19.32 9.96
CA PHE A 68 10.17 -18.96 8.75
C PHE A 68 9.44 -20.17 8.15
N LYS A 69 10.12 -21.33 8.07
CA LYS A 69 9.53 -22.59 7.58
C LYS A 69 8.34 -23.08 8.39
N ILE A 70 8.30 -22.77 9.70
CA ILE A 70 7.16 -23.12 10.57
C ILE A 70 5.89 -22.34 10.15
N GLY A 71 6.04 -21.13 9.59
CA GLY A 71 4.93 -20.39 8.96
C GLY A 71 3.86 -19.83 9.91
N THR A 72 3.93 -20.09 11.21
CA THR A 72 2.97 -19.50 12.17
C THR A 72 3.25 -18.02 12.41
N LYS A 73 2.22 -17.22 12.73
CA LYS A 73 2.41 -15.79 13.06
C LYS A 73 3.43 -15.55 14.18
N TYR A 74 3.49 -16.46 15.17
CA TYR A 74 4.48 -16.38 16.25
C TYR A 74 5.90 -16.69 15.78
N SER A 75 6.08 -17.76 14.99
CA SER A 75 7.39 -18.12 14.45
C SER A 75 7.90 -17.08 13.45
N LEU A 76 7.02 -16.50 12.62
CA LEU A 76 7.39 -15.41 11.70
C LEU A 76 7.91 -14.17 12.45
N LYS A 77 7.28 -13.80 13.57
CA LYS A 77 7.80 -12.72 14.44
C LYS A 77 9.19 -13.04 15.00
N ARG A 78 9.39 -14.27 15.49
CA ARG A 78 10.72 -14.72 15.93
C ARG A 78 11.74 -14.73 14.79
N ALA A 79 11.34 -15.08 13.57
CA ALA A 79 12.22 -15.01 12.40
C ALA A 79 12.69 -13.57 12.15
N VAL A 80 11.76 -12.60 12.21
CA VAL A 80 12.10 -11.17 12.12
C VAL A 80 13.06 -10.74 13.22
N GLU A 81 12.88 -11.19 14.46
CA GLU A 81 13.80 -10.92 15.57
C GLU A 81 15.20 -11.49 15.30
N HIS A 82 15.30 -12.73 14.82
CA HIS A 82 16.59 -13.35 14.49
C HIS A 82 17.30 -12.63 13.33
N TYR A 83 16.59 -12.25 12.27
CA TYR A 83 17.18 -11.47 11.18
C TYR A 83 17.57 -10.06 11.61
N THR A 84 16.82 -9.45 12.53
CA THR A 84 17.17 -8.12 13.06
C THR A 84 18.45 -8.20 13.88
N LYS A 85 18.62 -9.22 14.72
CA LYS A 85 19.88 -9.47 15.43
C LYS A 85 21.06 -9.70 14.47
N ALA A 86 20.83 -10.39 13.35
CA ALA A 86 21.88 -10.57 12.33
C ALA A 86 22.29 -9.25 11.67
N LEU A 87 21.36 -8.29 11.54
CA LEU A 87 21.63 -6.96 10.99
C LEU A 87 22.28 -5.99 11.98
N GLU A 88 22.21 -6.28 13.29
CA GLU A 88 22.86 -5.53 14.38
C GLU A 88 24.34 -5.86 14.54
N LEU A 89 24.81 -6.95 13.92
CA LEU A 89 26.22 -7.30 13.91
C LEU A 89 27.01 -6.31 13.06
N ASP A 90 28.08 -5.78 13.64
CA ASP A 90 29.02 -4.89 12.96
C ASP A 90 29.91 -5.69 11.97
N ASP A 91 30.46 -5.01 10.96
CA ASP A 91 31.40 -5.56 9.97
C ASP A 91 30.88 -6.74 9.11
N LEU A 92 29.56 -6.82 8.86
CA LEU A 92 29.03 -7.74 7.85
C LEU A 92 29.35 -7.31 6.42
N GLU A 93 29.74 -8.29 5.61
CA GLU A 93 29.83 -8.13 4.16
C GLU A 93 28.49 -7.65 3.55
N PRO A 94 28.51 -6.70 2.60
CA PRO A 94 27.31 -6.12 2.00
C PRO A 94 26.34 -7.16 1.42
N GLU A 95 26.87 -8.24 0.84
CA GLU A 95 26.08 -9.34 0.27
C GLU A 95 25.30 -10.11 1.36
N VAL A 96 25.95 -10.43 2.48
CA VAL A 96 25.33 -11.12 3.61
C VAL A 96 24.26 -10.23 4.24
N LYS A 97 24.55 -8.93 4.38
CA LYS A 97 23.60 -7.94 4.88
C LYS A 97 22.39 -7.78 3.94
N SER A 98 22.62 -7.78 2.63
CA SER A 98 21.55 -7.76 1.61
C SER A 98 20.60 -8.94 1.77
N LEU A 99 21.15 -10.16 1.92
CA LEU A 99 20.37 -11.36 2.17
C LEU A 99 19.58 -11.27 3.49
N ALA A 100 20.18 -10.79 4.57
CA ALA A 100 19.47 -10.64 5.85
C ALA A 100 18.25 -9.69 5.73
N TYR A 101 18.40 -8.55 5.04
CA TYR A 101 17.27 -7.65 4.74
C TYR A 101 16.21 -8.34 3.88
N LEU A 102 16.63 -9.09 2.85
CA LEU A 102 15.73 -9.79 1.95
C LEU A 102 14.88 -10.85 2.69
N ASN A 103 15.45 -11.49 3.71
CA ASN A 103 14.81 -12.54 4.51
C ASN A 103 13.82 -11.94 5.49
N ARG A 104 14.22 -10.82 6.11
CA ARG A 104 13.33 -10.04 6.97
C ARG A 104 12.15 -9.50 6.17
N ALA A 105 12.38 -9.01 4.95
CA ALA A 105 11.31 -8.58 4.05
C ALA A 105 10.32 -9.70 3.76
N ALA A 106 10.79 -10.93 3.48
CA ALA A 106 9.92 -12.07 3.24
C ALA A 106 9.06 -12.42 4.48
N ALA A 107 9.65 -12.41 5.67
CA ALA A 107 8.92 -12.66 6.92
C ALA A 107 7.89 -11.56 7.20
N GLU A 108 8.24 -10.29 6.98
CA GLU A 108 7.32 -9.15 7.14
C GLU A 108 6.19 -9.18 6.10
N MET A 109 6.43 -9.66 4.87
CA MET A 109 5.38 -9.87 3.87
C MET A 109 4.36 -10.94 4.32
N LYS A 110 4.82 -12.08 4.85
CA LYS A 110 3.93 -13.13 5.39
C LYS A 110 3.17 -12.65 6.64
N LEU A 111 3.69 -11.64 7.34
CA LEU A 111 2.99 -10.95 8.44
C LEU A 111 2.07 -9.82 7.96
N GLU A 112 1.94 -9.60 6.65
CA GLU A 112 1.18 -8.51 6.01
C GLU A 112 1.67 -7.09 6.36
N ASN A 113 2.90 -6.98 6.86
CA ASN A 113 3.55 -5.70 7.17
C ASN A 113 4.25 -5.12 5.91
N PHE A 114 3.48 -4.90 4.85
CA PHE A 114 4.02 -4.53 3.53
C PHE A 114 4.85 -3.24 3.53
N GLY A 115 4.54 -2.27 4.39
CA GLY A 115 5.34 -1.04 4.52
C GLY A 115 6.76 -1.29 5.01
N LYS A 116 6.94 -2.18 5.99
CA LYS A 116 8.26 -2.57 6.50
C LYS A 116 9.00 -3.45 5.50
N ALA A 117 8.29 -4.42 4.92
CA ALA A 117 8.85 -5.27 3.88
C ALA A 117 9.39 -4.47 2.68
N LEU A 118 8.69 -3.41 2.27
CA LEU A 118 9.15 -2.52 1.21
C LEU A 118 10.45 -1.80 1.58
N ALA A 119 10.56 -1.31 2.82
CA ALA A 119 11.78 -0.65 3.29
C ALA A 119 12.97 -1.63 3.29
N ASP A 120 12.77 -2.83 3.82
CA ASP A 120 13.80 -3.88 3.86
C ASP A 120 14.21 -4.34 2.46
N ALA A 121 13.26 -4.55 1.56
CA ALA A 121 13.55 -4.93 0.18
C ALA A 121 14.34 -3.85 -0.57
N LYS A 122 14.08 -2.56 -0.31
CA LYS A 122 14.88 -1.45 -0.86
C LYS A 122 16.29 -1.40 -0.29
N MET A 123 16.46 -1.68 1.00
CA MET A 123 17.79 -1.80 1.59
C MET A 123 18.56 -2.95 0.95
N ALA A 124 17.93 -4.10 0.73
CA ALA A 124 18.54 -5.21 -0.01
C ALA A 124 18.95 -4.81 -1.44
N ILE A 125 18.08 -4.12 -2.19
CA ILE A 125 18.41 -3.60 -3.53
C ILE A 125 19.61 -2.64 -3.50
N SER A 126 19.72 -1.79 -2.48
CA SER A 126 20.83 -0.84 -2.36
C SER A 126 22.19 -1.51 -2.12
N LEU A 127 22.18 -2.70 -1.54
CA LEU A 127 23.37 -3.49 -1.23
C LEU A 127 23.73 -4.47 -2.36
N ASP A 128 22.72 -5.07 -2.99
CA ASP A 128 22.86 -5.95 -4.16
C ASP A 128 21.77 -5.64 -5.19
N SER A 129 22.15 -4.86 -6.21
CA SER A 129 21.26 -4.46 -7.31
C SER A 129 21.05 -5.55 -8.36
N SER A 130 21.74 -6.69 -8.29
CA SER A 130 21.57 -7.79 -9.24
C SER A 130 20.46 -8.77 -8.81
N ASN A 131 20.00 -8.63 -7.55
CA ASN A 131 19.08 -9.56 -6.94
C ASN A 131 17.62 -9.34 -7.38
N GLY A 132 17.21 -10.07 -8.43
CA GLY A 132 15.83 -10.03 -8.92
C GLY A 132 14.76 -10.39 -7.88
N LYS A 133 15.09 -11.18 -6.84
CA LYS A 133 14.15 -11.50 -5.74
C LYS A 133 13.87 -10.27 -4.88
N ALA A 134 14.85 -9.40 -4.67
CA ALA A 134 14.69 -8.16 -3.92
C ALA A 134 13.73 -7.20 -4.64
N TYR A 135 13.91 -7.03 -5.97
CA TYR A 135 12.98 -6.26 -6.79
C TYR A 135 11.56 -6.83 -6.78
N TRP A 136 11.41 -8.14 -6.86
CA TRP A 136 10.07 -8.75 -6.86
C TRP A 136 9.35 -8.52 -5.54
N ARG A 137 10.03 -8.74 -4.40
CA ARG A 137 9.46 -8.47 -3.07
C ARG A 137 9.14 -6.99 -2.87
N ALA A 138 10.01 -6.09 -3.34
CA ALA A 138 9.77 -4.65 -3.28
C ALA A 138 8.54 -4.24 -4.12
N ALA A 139 8.43 -4.75 -5.35
CA ALA A 139 7.30 -4.48 -6.23
C ALA A 139 5.97 -5.01 -5.66
N LYS A 140 5.97 -6.26 -5.19
CA LYS A 140 4.79 -6.89 -4.57
C LYS A 140 4.36 -6.15 -3.30
N ALA A 141 5.31 -5.77 -2.44
CA ALA A 141 5.03 -4.97 -1.25
C ALA A 141 4.49 -3.57 -1.60
N ALA A 142 5.06 -2.90 -2.60
CA ALA A 142 4.57 -1.59 -3.06
C ALA A 142 3.15 -1.69 -3.66
N ASN A 143 2.84 -2.76 -4.39
CA ASN A 143 1.48 -3.06 -4.86
C ASN A 143 0.52 -3.23 -3.68
N SER A 144 0.88 -4.00 -2.65
CA SER A 144 0.03 -4.18 -1.47
C SER A 144 -0.21 -2.89 -0.66
N VAL A 145 0.75 -1.95 -0.65
CA VAL A 145 0.60 -0.64 0.00
C VAL A 145 -0.21 0.36 -0.84
N GLY A 146 -0.50 0.03 -2.11
CA GLY A 146 -1.20 0.92 -3.03
C GLY A 146 -0.29 1.96 -3.72
N ARG A 147 1.02 1.74 -3.71
CA ARG A 147 2.01 2.60 -4.38
C ARG A 147 2.30 2.08 -5.78
N TRP A 148 1.31 2.14 -6.66
CA TRP A 148 1.33 1.51 -7.99
C TRP A 148 2.49 1.98 -8.87
N GLN A 149 2.77 3.28 -8.86
CA GLN A 149 3.82 3.85 -9.71
C GLN A 149 5.21 3.38 -9.26
N GLU A 150 5.45 3.40 -7.94
CA GLU A 150 6.67 2.87 -7.34
C GLU A 150 6.82 1.37 -7.60
N ALA A 151 5.75 0.59 -7.48
CA ALA A 151 5.76 -0.85 -7.77
C ALA A 151 6.16 -1.14 -9.23
N ARG A 152 5.56 -0.40 -10.17
CA ARG A 152 5.87 -0.51 -11.61
C ARG A 152 7.33 -0.20 -11.89
N ASP A 153 7.83 0.90 -11.32
CA ASP A 153 9.18 1.38 -11.60
C ASP A 153 10.23 0.40 -11.01
N LEU A 154 10.02 -0.06 -9.76
CA LEU A 154 10.82 -1.11 -9.13
C LEU A 154 10.81 -2.40 -9.95
N ALA A 155 9.64 -2.89 -10.37
CA ALA A 155 9.56 -4.12 -11.14
C ALA A 155 10.25 -3.98 -12.51
N SER A 156 10.11 -2.83 -13.18
CA SER A 156 10.76 -2.54 -14.46
C SER A 156 12.29 -2.49 -14.33
N SER A 157 12.81 -1.87 -13.26
CA SER A 157 14.24 -1.85 -12.98
C SER A 157 14.78 -3.24 -12.69
N GLY A 158 14.03 -4.06 -11.94
CA GLY A 158 14.37 -5.46 -11.68
C GLY A 158 14.45 -6.31 -12.93
N ILE A 159 13.61 -6.07 -13.95
CA ILE A 159 13.67 -6.80 -15.22
C ILE A 159 14.97 -6.50 -15.99
N ILE A 160 15.47 -5.26 -15.87
CA ILE A 160 16.69 -4.82 -16.56
C ILE A 160 17.95 -5.28 -15.82
N LEU A 161 17.92 -5.23 -14.48
CA LEU A 161 19.10 -5.46 -13.62
C LEU A 161 19.23 -6.91 -13.14
N ALA A 162 18.16 -7.70 -13.17
CA ALA A 162 18.24 -9.11 -12.81
C ALA A 162 19.12 -9.88 -13.80
N ARG A 163 19.84 -10.86 -13.28
CA ARG A 163 20.63 -11.80 -14.08
C ARG A 163 19.78 -12.44 -15.18
N GLU A 164 20.32 -12.50 -16.39
CA GLU A 164 19.64 -13.09 -17.55
C GLU A 164 19.20 -14.54 -17.25
N GLY A 165 17.94 -14.85 -17.59
CA GLY A 165 17.34 -16.16 -17.31
C GLY A 165 16.85 -16.35 -15.86
N SER A 166 16.94 -15.33 -15.00
CA SER A 166 16.37 -15.40 -13.65
C SER A 166 14.86 -15.62 -13.71
N ALA A 167 14.38 -16.59 -12.96
CA ALA A 167 12.95 -16.87 -12.84
C ALA A 167 12.16 -15.78 -12.07
N SER A 168 12.85 -14.74 -11.57
CA SER A 168 12.22 -13.50 -11.11
C SER A 168 11.65 -12.64 -12.25
N ILE A 169 12.20 -12.71 -13.47
CA ILE A 169 11.78 -11.89 -14.62
C ILE A 169 10.28 -12.06 -14.98
N PRO A 170 9.74 -13.29 -15.13
CA PRO A 170 8.31 -13.44 -15.42
C PRO A 170 7.42 -12.91 -14.29
N LEU A 171 7.81 -13.10 -13.03
CA LEU A 171 7.07 -12.59 -11.87
C LEU A 171 7.11 -11.06 -11.80
N LEU A 172 8.25 -10.44 -12.10
CA LEU A 172 8.35 -8.99 -12.19
C LEU A 172 7.45 -8.43 -13.30
N LYS A 173 7.36 -9.12 -14.45
CA LYS A 173 6.44 -8.74 -15.53
C LYS A 173 4.98 -8.78 -15.09
N SER A 174 4.57 -9.80 -14.32
CA SER A 174 3.20 -9.84 -13.79
C SER A 174 2.94 -8.70 -12.81
N GLU A 175 3.89 -8.38 -11.93
CA GLU A 175 3.77 -7.25 -11.00
C GLU A 175 3.64 -5.90 -11.72
N VAL A 176 4.35 -5.70 -12.84
CA VAL A 176 4.22 -4.50 -13.69
C VAL A 176 2.80 -4.36 -14.22
N GLU A 177 2.20 -5.44 -14.71
CA GLU A 177 0.85 -5.40 -15.28
C GLU A 177 -0.22 -5.17 -14.21
N VAL A 178 -0.06 -5.78 -13.03
CA VAL A 178 -0.91 -5.50 -11.86
C VAL A 178 -0.84 -4.02 -11.47
N ALA A 179 0.38 -3.47 -11.36
CA ALA A 179 0.62 -2.08 -11.02
C ALA A 179 -0.02 -1.11 -12.04
N LYS A 180 0.16 -1.37 -13.34
CA LYS A 180 -0.44 -0.56 -14.42
C LYS A 180 -1.97 -0.57 -14.35
N LYS A 181 -2.57 -1.74 -14.15
CA LYS A 181 -4.02 -1.88 -14.08
C LYS A 181 -4.60 -1.10 -12.89
N ASN A 182 -4.00 -1.23 -11.72
CA ASN A 182 -4.45 -0.51 -10.53
C ASN A 182 -4.23 1.01 -10.64
N LEU A 183 -3.10 1.42 -11.21
CA LEU A 183 -2.84 2.84 -11.50
C LEU A 183 -3.89 3.44 -12.44
N ALA A 184 -4.22 2.75 -13.53
CA ALA A 184 -5.24 3.22 -14.47
C ALA A 184 -6.62 3.36 -13.79
N ARG A 185 -6.99 2.39 -12.95
CA ARG A 185 -8.26 2.43 -12.19
C ARG A 185 -8.31 3.64 -11.24
N ASP A 186 -7.21 3.95 -10.55
CA ASP A 186 -7.20 5.06 -9.59
C ASP A 186 -7.16 6.42 -10.31
N LEU A 187 -6.46 6.53 -11.43
CA LEU A 187 -6.52 7.72 -12.29
C LEU A 187 -7.93 7.96 -12.84
N GLU A 188 -8.65 6.91 -13.25
CA GLU A 188 -10.03 7.02 -13.73
C GLU A 188 -10.96 7.52 -12.62
N LYS A 189 -10.83 7.00 -11.39
CA LYS A 189 -11.62 7.49 -10.25
C LYS A 189 -11.36 8.96 -9.96
N VAL A 190 -10.09 9.38 -9.97
CA VAL A 190 -9.72 10.79 -9.75
C VAL A 190 -10.31 11.67 -10.84
N ALA A 191 -10.19 11.28 -12.11
CA ALA A 191 -10.77 12.01 -13.24
C ALA A 191 -12.31 12.08 -13.15
N ALA A 192 -12.97 11.01 -12.71
CA ALA A 192 -14.43 10.99 -12.54
C ALA A 192 -14.90 11.91 -11.42
N VAL A 193 -14.13 12.05 -10.34
CA VAL A 193 -14.43 13.02 -9.27
C VAL A 193 -14.24 14.44 -9.77
N GLN A 194 -13.13 14.73 -10.45
CA GLN A 194 -12.86 16.05 -11.04
C GLN A 194 -13.95 16.46 -12.04
N LYS A 195 -14.35 15.55 -12.94
CA LYS A 195 -15.42 15.82 -13.89
C LYS A 195 -16.75 16.16 -13.21
N LYS A 196 -17.10 15.47 -12.11
CA LYS A 196 -18.31 15.79 -11.33
C LYS A 196 -18.22 17.14 -10.63
N GLU A 197 -17.05 17.51 -10.14
CA GLU A 197 -16.81 18.83 -9.55
C GLU A 197 -16.91 19.94 -10.61
N GLU A 198 -16.30 19.74 -11.79
CA GLU A 198 -16.40 20.66 -12.93
C GLU A 198 -17.85 20.81 -13.42
N GLU A 199 -18.62 19.72 -13.50
CA GLU A 199 -20.04 19.75 -13.86
C GLU A 199 -20.86 20.56 -12.85
N LYS A 200 -20.59 20.40 -11.54
CA LYS A 200 -21.22 21.20 -10.48
C LYS A 200 -20.85 22.67 -10.58
N ASP A 201 -19.57 22.99 -10.77
CA ASP A 201 -19.10 24.36 -10.91
C ASP A 201 -19.68 25.05 -12.14
N ASN A 202 -19.75 24.35 -13.26
CA ASN A 202 -20.37 24.84 -14.49
C ASN A 202 -21.87 25.08 -14.28
N ARG A 203 -22.56 24.18 -13.58
CA ARG A 203 -23.97 24.36 -13.22
C ARG A 203 -24.19 25.58 -12.32
N VAL A 204 -23.36 25.77 -11.29
CA VAL A 204 -23.46 26.95 -10.39
C VAL A 204 -23.23 28.24 -11.17
N LYS A 205 -22.24 28.28 -12.08
CA LYS A 205 -22.01 29.44 -12.96
C LYS A 205 -23.22 29.72 -13.85
N GLN A 206 -23.80 28.70 -14.47
CA GLN A 206 -25.01 28.84 -15.29
C GLN A 206 -26.20 29.37 -14.46
N LEU A 207 -26.44 28.79 -13.28
CA LEU A 207 -27.48 29.25 -12.37
C LEU A 207 -27.28 30.71 -11.96
N SER A 208 -26.05 31.09 -11.57
CA SER A 208 -25.73 32.46 -11.18
C SER A 208 -26.02 33.47 -12.29
N LYS A 209 -25.74 33.11 -13.55
CA LYS A 209 -26.03 33.95 -14.71
C LYS A 209 -27.54 34.16 -14.88
N ILE A 210 -28.32 33.08 -14.82
CA ILE A 210 -29.77 33.15 -14.99
C ILE A 210 -30.44 33.93 -13.84
N LEU A 211 -29.96 33.76 -12.61
CA LEU A 211 -30.46 34.48 -11.45
C LEU A 211 -30.26 36.00 -11.58
N VAL A 212 -29.08 36.43 -12.06
CA VAL A 212 -28.78 37.84 -12.32
C VAL A 212 -29.63 38.39 -13.47
N GLU A 213 -29.77 37.65 -14.58
CA GLU A 213 -30.59 38.05 -15.73
C GLU A 213 -32.06 38.24 -15.35
N ARG A 214 -32.59 37.42 -14.43
CA ARG A 214 -33.99 37.47 -13.96
C ARG A 214 -34.20 38.38 -12.74
N GLY A 215 -33.13 38.99 -12.21
CA GLY A 215 -33.21 39.86 -11.03
C GLY A 215 -33.62 39.14 -9.74
N LEU A 216 -33.36 37.83 -9.64
CA LEU A 216 -33.71 37.02 -8.47
C LEU A 216 -32.68 37.22 -7.36
N GLN A 217 -33.14 37.62 -6.17
CA GLN A 217 -32.29 37.78 -4.99
C GLN A 217 -32.30 36.51 -4.14
N ILE A 218 -31.12 36.01 -3.79
CA ILE A 218 -30.94 34.91 -2.85
C ILE A 218 -30.56 35.50 -1.49
N GLY A 219 -31.27 35.08 -0.44
CA GLY A 219 -31.06 35.53 0.92
C GLY A 219 -31.06 34.37 1.93
N PRO A 220 -30.79 34.66 3.20
CA PRO A 220 -30.92 33.68 4.27
C PRO A 220 -32.37 33.17 4.37
N PRO A 221 -32.60 31.97 4.95
CA PRO A 221 -33.95 31.47 5.16
C PRO A 221 -34.74 32.43 6.05
N LEU A 222 -35.98 32.73 5.63
CA LEU A 222 -36.94 33.55 6.36
C LEU A 222 -37.69 32.74 7.42
N PHE A 223 -37.85 31.42 7.20
CA PHE A 223 -38.60 30.53 8.09
C PHE A 223 -37.76 29.31 8.48
N SER A 224 -37.88 28.86 9.73
CA SER A 224 -37.15 27.68 10.23
C SER A 224 -37.50 26.39 9.49
N GLN A 225 -38.72 26.28 8.93
CA GLN A 225 -39.17 25.17 8.10
C GLN A 225 -38.31 25.00 6.84
N GLN A 226 -37.72 26.08 6.29
CA GLN A 226 -36.89 26.00 5.09
C GLN A 226 -35.60 25.18 5.31
N LEU A 227 -35.05 25.19 6.53
CA LEU A 227 -33.85 24.43 6.87
C LEU A 227 -34.05 22.92 6.72
N LYS A 228 -35.30 22.43 6.89
CA LYS A 228 -35.66 21.02 6.72
C LYS A 228 -35.59 20.57 5.26
N TYR A 229 -35.77 21.49 4.32
CA TYR A 229 -35.89 21.22 2.88
C TYR A 229 -34.76 21.82 2.04
N SER A 230 -33.76 22.44 2.69
CA SER A 230 -32.64 23.15 2.05
C SER A 230 -31.69 22.25 1.24
N THR A 231 -31.94 20.94 1.16
CA THR A 231 -31.12 19.98 0.42
C THR A 231 -31.44 19.90 -1.07
N GLN A 232 -32.58 20.45 -1.51
CA GLN A 232 -33.01 20.43 -2.91
C GLN A 232 -32.50 21.69 -3.63
N GLU A 233 -31.69 21.51 -4.67
CA GLU A 233 -31.13 22.61 -5.48
C GLU A 233 -32.01 22.94 -6.69
N PRO A 234 -32.03 24.20 -7.16
CA PRO A 234 -32.70 24.56 -8.41
C PRO A 234 -32.14 23.79 -9.61
N LYS A 235 -33.03 23.34 -10.50
CA LYS A 235 -32.69 22.64 -11.75
C LYS A 235 -32.89 23.57 -12.94
N ILE A 236 -32.01 23.45 -13.93
CA ILE A 236 -32.15 24.10 -15.22
C ILE A 236 -32.73 23.05 -16.18
N ASN A 237 -33.90 23.34 -16.75
CA ASN A 237 -34.56 22.49 -17.73
C ASN A 237 -33.97 22.69 -19.12
N SER A 238 -34.23 21.75 -20.04
CA SER A 238 -33.68 21.76 -21.40
C SER A 238 -34.07 22.98 -22.24
N ASP A 239 -35.16 23.67 -21.87
CA ASP A 239 -35.68 24.89 -22.49
C ASP A 239 -35.09 26.18 -21.90
N GLY A 240 -34.22 26.08 -20.89
CA GLY A 240 -33.66 27.23 -20.17
C GLY A 240 -34.55 27.76 -19.05
N SER A 241 -35.70 27.12 -18.80
CA SER A 241 -36.53 27.43 -17.64
C SER A 241 -35.91 26.90 -16.35
N LEU A 242 -36.20 27.55 -15.22
CA LEU A 242 -35.80 27.10 -13.90
C LEU A 242 -36.94 26.34 -13.23
N SER A 243 -36.58 25.22 -12.64
CA SER A 243 -37.38 24.51 -11.66
C SER A 243 -36.76 24.73 -10.29
N TYR A 244 -37.53 25.20 -9.32
CA TYR A 244 -37.05 25.44 -7.96
C TYR A 244 -38.01 24.89 -6.92
N PRO A 245 -37.50 24.49 -5.75
CA PRO A 245 -38.34 24.07 -4.65
C PRO A 245 -39.13 25.25 -4.10
N VAL A 246 -40.42 25.05 -3.80
CA VAL A 246 -41.32 26.07 -3.26
C VAL A 246 -41.89 25.58 -1.94
N LEU A 247 -41.75 26.40 -0.90
CA LEU A 247 -42.39 26.21 0.39
C LEU A 247 -43.63 27.10 0.47
N ILE A 248 -44.80 26.50 0.58
CA ILE A 248 -46.06 27.22 0.80
C ILE A 248 -46.32 27.22 2.30
N VAL A 249 -46.41 28.41 2.87
CA VAL A 249 -46.60 28.62 4.30
C VAL A 249 -48.02 29.12 4.55
N TYR A 250 -48.78 28.42 5.39
CA TYR A 250 -50.11 28.84 5.79
C TYR A 250 -50.05 29.50 7.17
N PRO A 251 -50.27 30.83 7.28
CA PRO A 251 -50.28 31.50 8.57
C PRO A 251 -51.51 31.06 9.37
N SER A 252 -51.27 30.45 10.53
CA SER A 252 -52.31 30.14 11.52
C SER A 252 -52.24 31.13 12.67
N TYR A 253 -53.26 31.97 12.81
CA TYR A 253 -53.41 32.87 13.95
C TYR A 253 -53.95 32.10 15.16
N SER A 254 -53.10 31.34 15.85
CA SER A 254 -53.40 30.94 17.24
C SER A 254 -52.86 32.03 18.15
N GLY A 255 -53.76 32.84 18.72
CA GLY A 255 -53.40 33.99 19.56
C GLY A 255 -52.47 33.61 20.71
N GLY A 256 -51.25 34.15 20.67
CA GLY A 256 -50.24 34.01 21.72
C GLY A 256 -48.85 34.12 21.13
N ASP A 257 -48.12 35.18 21.52
CA ASP A 257 -46.75 35.51 21.12
C ASP A 257 -45.81 34.29 21.01
N SER A 258 -45.69 33.75 19.80
CA SER A 258 -44.51 33.05 19.27
C SER A 258 -44.81 32.66 17.83
N ASP A 259 -43.86 32.89 16.91
CA ASP A 259 -43.93 32.51 15.49
C ASP A 259 -44.20 31.00 15.30
N GLN A 260 -45.45 30.58 15.41
CA GLN A 260 -45.88 29.22 15.07
C GLN A 260 -46.63 29.27 13.74
N VAL A 261 -45.85 29.19 12.66
CA VAL A 261 -46.35 28.65 11.39
C VAL A 261 -46.65 27.16 11.60
N VAL A 262 -47.94 26.81 11.68
CA VAL A 262 -48.39 25.45 12.06
C VAL A 262 -48.41 24.49 10.86
N GLN A 263 -48.69 24.99 9.65
CA GLN A 263 -48.85 24.15 8.47
C GLN A 263 -48.07 24.70 7.28
N SER A 264 -47.35 23.82 6.60
CA SER A 264 -46.57 24.14 5.40
C SER A 264 -46.60 22.98 4.43
N ASP A 265 -46.75 23.27 3.15
CA ASP A 265 -46.57 22.31 2.07
C ASP A 265 -45.26 22.58 1.34
N PHE A 266 -44.63 21.52 0.85
CA PHE A 266 -43.38 21.59 0.11
C PHE A 266 -43.56 20.99 -1.28
N ILE A 267 -43.22 21.77 -2.30
CA ILE A 267 -43.18 21.34 -3.69
C ILE A 267 -41.70 21.25 -4.09
N GLU A 268 -41.23 20.04 -4.40
CA GLU A 268 -39.81 19.80 -4.72
C GLU A 268 -39.39 20.43 -6.05
N ASP A 269 -40.29 20.40 -7.04
CA ASP A 269 -40.01 20.77 -8.42
C ASP A 269 -41.15 21.65 -8.95
N PHE A 270 -41.03 22.97 -8.76
CA PHE A 270 -41.98 23.95 -9.26
C PHE A 270 -41.38 24.67 -10.47
N HIS A 271 -42.04 24.54 -11.61
CA HIS A 271 -41.59 25.14 -12.86
C HIS A 271 -41.90 26.64 -12.88
N GLU A 272 -40.97 27.49 -13.35
CA GLU A 272 -41.11 28.96 -13.29
C GLU A 272 -42.38 29.51 -13.96
N MET A 273 -42.83 28.87 -15.04
CA MET A 273 -44.04 29.26 -15.79
C MET A 273 -45.34 28.70 -15.21
N GLN A 274 -45.27 27.88 -14.15
CA GLN A 274 -46.44 27.30 -13.53
C GLN A 274 -47.14 28.34 -12.64
N ALA A 275 -48.46 28.47 -12.79
CA ALA A 275 -49.25 29.32 -11.91
C ALA A 275 -49.62 28.55 -10.63
N LEU A 276 -49.51 29.22 -9.48
CA LEU A 276 -50.16 28.79 -8.24
C LEU A 276 -51.66 29.01 -8.42
N ARG A 277 -52.44 27.93 -8.46
CA ARG A 277 -53.90 27.95 -8.58
C ARG A 277 -54.55 27.60 -7.26
#